data_AF-A0AAX1D8H7-F1
#
_entry.id   AF-A0AAX1D8H7-F1
#
_cell.length_a   1.000
_cell.length_b   1.000
_cell.length_c   1.000
_cell.angle_alpha   90.00
_cell.angle_beta   90.00
_cell.angle_gamma   90.00
#
_symmetry.space_group_name_H-M   'P 1'
#
loop_
_entity.id
_entity.type
_entity.pdbx_description
1 polymer ?
#
loop_
_entity_poly.entity_id
_entity_poly.type
_entity_poly.pdbx_seq_one_letter_code
_entity_poly.pdbx_strand_id
1 'polypeptide(L)'
;MAVEQCFVGVCFIPLDGSGQKFFGFSEFLAGLALMVLAWTIADVRYRFRVQTAPIPLLGVTFSVVAAIGVLALLTDLWRAEQWLVPKGNLLTPASWQALLGGLFLLTYLIWTWFAFIRPPIYGRQNAERFAQTLYRFILKGSPAELAVIADELASSAGALVRHATDRGRLKNYRQESEDEKKKSPPKVEGYANDLLLLIADKRLCRAIVESSPGTALAVFQAIAETKKYGIQVETFAKNIINEALANKDSFLYHEAEGYESGLIGYHKPLSHAMFANYKMVETIGSLLDPDPSGQREWDAAQWEAYCRVALMTLRTYVNEGYGGHSFVLYRAKSYIENSVFDLYTLNELTRVWDTDSFRRLRVVIEFVKDAVNILDEKGGANHVRIRVREKHGHPRETFYDHIASLIFEVIFHASAVKSPQWECWTIQHNSVWGELFNFNHLDGSAGKVVKFKVRRLLYDEIVDMRRFPNFKGAKILGFCLNVMGLTVSEGDYDRDSRALQKALLAWTKKNFTWLNDYNPRIAEACLVDGMTYDAENLRLVRTSPAAGLRREPSYDYFDLDPASSETDTVPPVASKPERRM
;
A
#
# COMPACT_ATOMS: atom_id res chain seq x y z
N MET A 1 82.27 -19.19 -19.45
CA MET A 1 82.47 -18.58 -20.78
C MET A 1 81.16 -18.71 -21.54
N ALA A 2 80.38 -17.63 -21.65
CA ALA A 2 79.13 -17.65 -22.42
C ALA A 2 79.47 -17.43 -23.90
N VAL A 3 79.02 -18.35 -24.77
CA VAL A 3 79.25 -18.27 -26.21
C VAL A 3 78.26 -17.26 -26.79
N GLU A 4 78.72 -16.04 -27.10
CA GLU A 4 77.92 -15.07 -27.85
C GLU A 4 77.73 -15.60 -29.28
N GLN A 5 76.49 -15.98 -29.63
CA GLN A 5 76.12 -16.31 -31.00
C GLN A 5 75.49 -15.06 -31.63
N CYS A 6 76.21 -14.39 -32.54
CA CYS A 6 75.68 -13.25 -33.27
C CYS A 6 75.27 -13.67 -34.68
N PHE A 7 74.02 -13.41 -35.05
CA PHE A 7 73.47 -13.67 -36.39
C PHE A 7 72.90 -12.35 -36.94
N VAL A 8 73.39 -11.90 -38.10
CA VAL A 8 72.87 -10.72 -38.84
C VAL A 8 72.65 -9.47 -37.96
N GLY A 9 73.69 -9.03 -37.24
CA GLY A 9 73.66 -7.78 -36.46
C GLY A 9 72.92 -7.84 -35.12
N VAL A 10 72.37 -9.00 -34.75
CA VAL A 10 71.76 -9.24 -33.43
C VAL A 10 72.58 -10.30 -32.69
N CYS A 11 73.18 -9.93 -31.56
CA CYS A 11 73.92 -10.86 -30.72
C CYS A 11 72.98 -11.54 -29.73
N PHE A 12 73.12 -12.84 -29.49
CA PHE A 12 72.31 -13.54 -28.49
C PHE A 12 73.18 -13.92 -27.28
N ILE A 13 72.67 -13.63 -26.09
CA ILE A 13 73.33 -13.96 -24.81
C ILE A 13 72.42 -14.95 -24.07
N PRO A 14 72.98 -15.99 -23.40
CA PRO A 14 72.18 -16.86 -22.53
C PRO A 14 71.56 -16.03 -21.40
N LEU A 15 70.29 -16.29 -21.13
CA LEU A 15 69.56 -15.59 -20.06
C LEU A 15 70.17 -15.93 -18.69
N ASP A 16 70.41 -14.91 -17.86
CA ASP A 16 70.96 -15.13 -16.51
C ASP A 16 69.93 -15.84 -15.61
N GLY A 17 70.19 -17.12 -15.33
CA GLY A 17 69.36 -17.94 -14.45
C GLY A 17 69.41 -17.52 -12.96
N SER A 18 70.37 -16.66 -12.57
CA SER A 18 70.55 -16.15 -11.20
C SER A 18 70.08 -14.71 -10.99
N GLY A 19 69.56 -14.07 -12.05
CA GLY A 19 69.06 -12.69 -11.98
C GLY A 19 67.86 -12.53 -11.04
N GLN A 20 67.66 -11.31 -10.50
CA GLN A 20 66.56 -11.01 -9.58
C GLN A 20 65.19 -11.44 -10.16
N LYS A 21 64.43 -12.19 -9.35
CA LYS A 21 63.08 -12.65 -9.66
C LYS A 21 62.07 -11.78 -8.93
N PHE A 22 61.28 -11.00 -9.66
CA PHE A 22 60.25 -10.13 -9.07
C PHE A 22 58.89 -10.82 -8.99
N PHE A 23 58.55 -11.63 -10.00
CA PHE A 23 57.30 -12.38 -10.08
C PHE A 23 57.47 -13.58 -11.01
N GLY A 24 57.38 -14.80 -10.52
CA GLY A 24 57.31 -16.00 -11.35
C GLY A 24 56.25 -16.97 -10.86
N PHE A 25 56.41 -18.24 -11.20
CA PHE A 25 55.34 -19.22 -11.07
C PHE A 25 54.97 -19.51 -9.60
N SER A 26 55.95 -19.50 -8.70
CA SER A 26 55.74 -19.62 -7.24
C SER A 26 54.89 -18.50 -6.68
N GLU A 27 55.19 -17.25 -7.03
CA GLU A 27 54.45 -16.07 -6.57
C GLU A 27 53.05 -16.01 -7.19
N PHE A 28 52.92 -16.41 -8.46
CA PHE A 28 51.64 -16.58 -9.13
C PHE A 28 50.76 -17.60 -8.42
N LEU A 29 51.27 -18.79 -8.07
CA LEU A 29 50.51 -19.81 -7.36
C LEU A 29 50.04 -19.33 -5.98
N ALA A 30 50.90 -18.62 -5.25
CA ALA A 30 50.53 -18.02 -3.97
C ALA A 30 49.41 -16.97 -4.13
N GLY A 31 49.52 -16.09 -5.13
CA GLY A 31 48.48 -15.11 -5.45
C GLY A 31 47.17 -15.74 -5.92
N LEU A 32 47.25 -16.79 -6.74
CA LEU A 32 46.10 -17.54 -7.22
C LEU A 32 45.37 -18.23 -6.07
N ALA A 33 46.10 -18.84 -5.14
CA ALA A 33 45.52 -19.47 -3.96
C ALA A 33 44.72 -18.46 -3.11
N LEU A 34 45.28 -17.25 -2.89
CA LEU A 34 44.58 -16.17 -2.19
C LEU A 34 43.32 -15.71 -2.95
N MET A 35 43.41 -15.59 -4.28
CA MET A 35 42.28 -15.19 -5.12
C MET A 35 41.14 -16.22 -5.09
N VAL A 36 41.47 -17.52 -5.18
CA VAL A 36 40.50 -18.61 -5.08
C VAL A 36 39.87 -18.66 -3.69
N LEU A 37 40.66 -18.49 -2.63
CA LEU A 37 40.16 -18.40 -1.27
C LEU A 37 39.15 -17.25 -1.12
N ALA A 38 39.50 -16.05 -1.62
CA ALA A 38 38.60 -14.91 -1.64
C ALA A 38 37.30 -15.18 -2.42
N TRP A 39 37.37 -15.91 -3.54
CA TRP A 39 36.18 -16.31 -4.30
C TRP A 39 35.27 -17.30 -3.58
N THR A 40 35.85 -18.24 -2.83
CA THR A 40 35.08 -19.26 -2.12
C THR A 40 34.42 -18.74 -0.84
N ILE A 41 35.02 -17.74 -0.19
CA ILE A 41 34.51 -17.13 1.05
C ILE A 41 33.59 -15.93 0.76
N ALA A 42 33.55 -15.45 -0.49
CA ALA A 42 32.74 -14.30 -0.87
C ALA A 42 31.26 -14.49 -0.53
N ASP A 43 30.77 -13.63 0.36
CA ASP A 43 29.37 -13.53 0.73
C ASP A 43 28.48 -13.29 -0.50
N VAL A 44 27.18 -13.57 -0.35
CA VAL A 44 26.12 -13.40 -1.35
C VAL A 44 26.20 -12.04 -2.02
N ARG A 45 26.41 -10.98 -1.23
CA ARG A 45 26.56 -9.59 -1.69
C ARG A 45 27.60 -9.51 -2.81
N TYR A 46 28.82 -9.96 -2.54
CA TYR A 46 29.94 -9.86 -3.46
C TYR A 46 29.75 -10.72 -4.71
N ARG A 47 29.18 -11.92 -4.55
CA ARG A 47 28.84 -12.79 -5.69
C ARG A 47 27.84 -12.13 -6.63
N PHE A 48 26.83 -11.45 -6.08
CA PHE A 48 25.85 -10.70 -6.87
C PHE A 48 26.51 -9.54 -7.63
N ARG A 49 27.35 -8.74 -6.98
CA ARG A 49 28.03 -7.61 -7.65
C ARG A 49 28.94 -8.04 -8.80
N VAL A 50 29.69 -9.12 -8.62
CA VAL A 50 30.57 -9.66 -9.67
C VAL A 50 29.77 -10.22 -10.85
N GLN A 51 28.64 -10.87 -10.60
CA GLN A 51 27.77 -11.44 -11.65
C GLN A 51 27.00 -10.37 -12.44
N THR A 52 26.71 -9.23 -11.81
CA THR A 52 25.96 -8.10 -12.40
C THR A 52 26.85 -7.00 -12.98
N ALA A 53 28.17 -7.18 -12.94
CA ALA A 53 29.14 -6.23 -13.49
C ALA A 53 28.95 -6.01 -15.01
N PRO A 54 29.25 -4.80 -15.51
CA PRO A 54 29.13 -4.48 -16.95
C PRO A 54 30.04 -5.34 -17.83
N ILE A 55 31.19 -5.77 -17.30
CA ILE A 55 32.17 -6.62 -17.97
C ILE A 55 32.00 -8.05 -17.42
N PRO A 56 32.13 -9.12 -18.23
CA PRO A 56 32.07 -10.50 -17.74
C PRO A 56 33.32 -10.83 -16.91
N LEU A 57 33.36 -10.33 -15.67
CA LEU A 57 34.53 -10.39 -14.81
C LEU A 57 35.03 -11.81 -14.64
N LEU A 58 34.16 -12.77 -14.33
CA LEU A 58 34.52 -14.18 -14.15
C LEU A 58 35.28 -14.76 -15.35
N GLY A 59 34.77 -14.57 -16.57
CA GLY A 59 35.39 -15.11 -17.78
C GLY A 59 36.70 -14.39 -18.14
N VAL A 60 36.73 -13.07 -18.00
CA VAL A 60 37.92 -12.26 -18.28
C VAL A 60 39.02 -12.54 -17.26
N THR A 61 38.71 -12.51 -15.96
CA THR A 61 39.69 -12.78 -14.91
C THR A 61 40.23 -14.20 -15.04
N PHE A 62 39.38 -15.20 -15.30
CA PHE A 62 39.84 -16.57 -15.52
C PHE A 62 40.81 -16.68 -16.70
N SER A 63 40.45 -16.08 -17.84
CA SER A 63 41.28 -16.12 -19.06
C SER A 63 42.62 -15.40 -18.87
N VAL A 64 42.60 -14.22 -18.25
CA VAL A 64 43.81 -13.42 -17.98
C VAL A 64 44.72 -14.11 -16.97
N VAL A 65 44.17 -14.62 -15.87
CA VAL A 65 44.93 -15.35 -14.84
C VAL A 65 45.53 -16.64 -15.40
N ALA A 66 44.78 -17.38 -16.23
CA ALA A 66 45.30 -18.57 -16.90
C ALA A 66 46.45 -18.24 -17.87
N ALA A 67 46.31 -17.18 -18.68
CA ALA A 67 47.36 -16.72 -19.57
C ALA A 67 48.62 -16.27 -18.81
N ILE A 68 48.46 -15.51 -17.72
CA ILE A 68 49.57 -15.08 -16.87
C ILE A 68 50.27 -16.29 -16.25
N GLY A 69 49.53 -17.31 -15.79
CA GLY A 69 50.11 -18.53 -15.23
C GLY A 69 50.96 -19.29 -16.24
N VAL A 70 50.46 -19.46 -17.48
CA VAL A 70 51.22 -20.10 -18.56
C VAL A 70 52.46 -19.29 -18.93
N LEU A 71 52.32 -17.96 -19.06
CA LEU A 71 53.46 -17.09 -19.39
C LEU A 71 54.50 -17.05 -18.26
N ALA A 72 54.08 -17.08 -17.00
CA ALA A 72 54.98 -17.14 -15.85
C ALA A 72 55.74 -18.47 -15.82
N LEU A 73 55.07 -19.60 -16.09
CA LEU A 73 55.69 -20.91 -16.20
C LEU A 73 56.70 -20.97 -17.35
N LEU A 74 56.33 -20.48 -18.53
CA LEU A 74 57.22 -20.41 -19.69
C LEU A 74 58.41 -19.49 -19.44
N THR A 75 58.22 -18.38 -18.71
CA THR A 75 59.30 -17.45 -18.36
C THR A 75 60.28 -18.09 -17.36
N ASP A 76 59.77 -18.84 -16.38
CA ASP A 76 60.62 -19.57 -15.43
C ASP A 76 61.35 -20.74 -16.11
N LEU A 77 60.71 -21.46 -17.04
CA LEU A 77 61.35 -22.50 -17.86
C LEU A 77 62.43 -21.90 -18.77
N TRP A 78 62.15 -20.76 -19.40
CA TRP A 78 63.09 -20.04 -20.25
C TRP A 78 64.34 -19.61 -19.47
N ARG A 79 64.17 -19.16 -18.22
CA ARG A 79 65.28 -18.86 -17.29
C ARG A 79 66.05 -20.11 -16.85
N ALA A 80 65.34 -21.20 -16.54
CA ALA A 80 65.97 -22.44 -16.08
C ALA A 80 66.85 -23.10 -17.14
N GLU A 81 66.40 -23.10 -18.41
CA GLU A 81 67.11 -23.67 -19.55
C GLU A 81 68.09 -22.69 -20.23
N GLN A 82 68.22 -21.46 -19.71
CA GLN A 82 69.14 -20.42 -20.19
C GLN A 82 69.04 -20.12 -21.72
N TRP A 83 67.84 -20.18 -22.33
CA TRP A 83 67.74 -19.98 -23.78
C TRP A 83 68.18 -18.58 -24.22
N LEU A 84 68.68 -18.51 -25.45
CA LEU A 84 69.31 -17.34 -26.06
C LEU A 84 68.33 -16.17 -26.27
N VAL A 85 68.72 -14.96 -25.86
CA VAL A 85 67.93 -13.73 -26.00
C VAL A 85 68.71 -12.68 -26.79
N PRO A 86 68.07 -11.96 -27.74
CA PRO A 86 68.74 -10.91 -28.51
C PRO A 86 69.21 -9.77 -27.60
N LYS A 87 70.46 -9.32 -27.80
CA LYS A 87 71.18 -8.29 -27.06
C LYS A 87 70.54 -6.94 -27.37
N GLY A 88 69.62 -6.52 -26.51
CA GLY A 88 68.92 -5.25 -26.59
C GLY A 88 68.18 -4.94 -25.29
N ASN A 89 68.12 -3.66 -24.92
CA ASN A 89 67.49 -3.18 -23.68
C ASN A 89 65.95 -3.10 -23.73
N LEU A 90 65.30 -3.61 -24.78
CA LEU A 90 63.87 -3.37 -25.01
C LEU A 90 62.94 -4.15 -24.07
N LEU A 91 63.30 -5.39 -23.68
CA LEU A 91 62.53 -6.22 -22.74
C LEU A 91 63.50 -7.05 -21.88
N THR A 92 63.87 -6.54 -20.71
CA THR A 92 64.65 -7.33 -19.74
C THR A 92 63.74 -8.36 -19.04
N PRO A 93 64.26 -9.52 -18.61
CA PRO A 93 63.47 -10.51 -17.88
C PRO A 93 62.81 -9.95 -16.62
N ALA A 94 63.43 -8.97 -15.96
CA ALA A 94 62.87 -8.27 -14.81
C ALA A 94 61.67 -7.39 -15.23
N SER A 95 61.77 -6.64 -16.33
CA SER A 95 60.68 -5.82 -16.85
C SER A 95 59.47 -6.66 -17.31
N TRP A 96 59.73 -7.83 -17.92
CA TRP A 96 58.68 -8.77 -18.34
C TRP A 96 57.95 -9.39 -17.14
N GLN A 97 58.69 -9.86 -16.12
CA GLN A 97 58.10 -10.36 -14.89
C GLN A 97 57.34 -9.27 -14.12
N ALA A 98 57.86 -8.04 -14.07
CA ALA A 98 57.16 -6.91 -13.47
C ALA A 98 55.85 -6.58 -14.20
N LEU A 99 55.84 -6.69 -15.53
CA LEU A 99 54.62 -6.51 -16.33
C LEU A 99 53.58 -7.62 -16.05
N LEU A 100 53.99 -8.88 -15.98
CA LEU A 100 53.10 -10.00 -15.64
C LEU A 100 52.54 -9.86 -14.22
N GLY A 101 53.38 -9.53 -13.24
CA GLY A 101 52.95 -9.28 -11.86
C GLY A 101 52.04 -8.05 -11.75
N GLY A 102 52.33 -6.98 -12.48
CA GLY A 102 51.50 -5.78 -12.55
C GLY A 102 50.12 -6.04 -13.16
N LEU A 103 50.04 -6.82 -14.25
CA LEU A 103 48.77 -7.24 -14.86
C LEU A 103 47.95 -8.14 -13.93
N PHE A 104 48.61 -9.05 -13.22
CA PHE A 104 47.96 -9.90 -12.22
C PHE A 104 47.37 -9.06 -11.09
N LEU A 105 48.16 -8.14 -10.53
CA LEU A 105 47.72 -7.22 -9.48
C LEU A 105 46.56 -6.33 -9.95
N LEU A 106 46.65 -5.77 -11.16
CA LEU A 106 45.58 -4.94 -11.74
C LEU A 106 44.28 -5.73 -11.93
N THR A 107 44.38 -6.98 -12.38
CA THR A 107 43.22 -7.88 -12.52
C THR A 107 42.56 -8.13 -11.17
N TYR A 108 43.35 -8.39 -10.13
CA TYR A 108 42.86 -8.55 -8.76
C TYR A 108 42.23 -7.26 -8.21
N LEU A 109 42.85 -6.09 -8.43
CA LEU A 109 42.31 -4.80 -8.01
C LEU A 109 41.00 -4.45 -8.73
N ILE A 110 40.88 -4.72 -10.02
CA ILE A 110 39.62 -4.53 -10.77
C ILE A 110 38.53 -5.43 -10.20
N TRP A 111 38.84 -6.71 -9.96
CA TRP A 111 37.88 -7.63 -9.36
C TRP A 111 37.45 -7.14 -7.96
N THR A 112 38.41 -6.72 -7.13
CA THR A 112 38.18 -6.20 -5.78
C THR A 112 37.35 -4.91 -5.79
N TRP A 113 37.60 -4.03 -6.76
CA TRP A 113 36.84 -2.79 -6.94
C TRP A 113 35.36 -3.05 -7.21
N PHE A 114 35.04 -3.98 -8.11
CA PHE A 114 33.65 -4.34 -8.41
C PHE A 114 33.01 -5.23 -7.34
N ALA A 115 33.79 -6.08 -6.67
CA ALA A 115 33.27 -6.89 -5.58
C ALA A 115 32.97 -6.02 -4.34
N PHE A 116 33.92 -5.25 -3.84
CA PHE A 116 33.80 -4.62 -2.52
C PHE A 116 33.40 -3.14 -2.56
N ILE A 117 33.86 -2.38 -3.57
CA ILE A 117 33.79 -0.92 -3.52
C ILE A 117 32.59 -0.36 -4.28
N ARG A 118 32.33 -0.83 -5.51
CA ARG A 118 31.32 -0.23 -6.39
C ARG A 118 30.04 -1.08 -6.45
N PRO A 119 28.89 -0.57 -5.98
CA PRO A 119 27.62 -1.28 -6.12
C PRO A 119 27.19 -1.36 -7.60
N PRO A 120 26.43 -2.40 -7.97
CA PRO A 120 26.02 -2.63 -9.34
C PRO A 120 24.87 -1.69 -9.68
N ILE A 121 25.08 -0.85 -10.71
CA ILE A 121 24.06 0.05 -11.23
C ILE A 121 23.51 -0.55 -12.53
N TYR A 122 22.20 -0.73 -12.60
CA TYR A 122 21.52 -1.16 -13.82
C TYR A 122 21.79 -0.20 -14.99
N GLY A 123 22.10 -0.75 -16.16
CA GLY A 123 22.37 0.04 -17.35
C GLY A 123 22.47 -0.79 -18.62
N ARG A 124 22.82 -0.14 -19.73
CA ARG A 124 22.79 -0.76 -21.06
C ARG A 124 23.76 -1.94 -21.21
N GLN A 125 24.88 -1.93 -20.50
CA GLN A 125 25.96 -2.93 -20.62
C GLN A 125 25.71 -4.19 -19.79
N ASN A 126 24.91 -4.10 -18.71
CA ASN A 126 24.64 -5.23 -17.81
C ASN A 126 23.16 -5.67 -17.78
N ALA A 127 22.26 -5.03 -18.52
CA ALA A 127 20.81 -5.26 -18.43
C ALA A 127 20.40 -6.76 -18.43
N GLU A 128 20.88 -7.52 -19.42
CA GLU A 128 20.56 -8.96 -19.54
C GLU A 128 21.15 -9.78 -18.39
N ARG A 129 22.42 -9.56 -18.04
CA ARG A 129 23.08 -10.28 -16.94
C ARG A 129 22.44 -9.96 -15.60
N PHE A 130 22.06 -8.70 -15.40
CA PHE A 130 21.37 -8.25 -14.21
C PHE A 130 20.03 -8.97 -14.04
N ALA A 131 19.21 -9.00 -15.10
CA ALA A 131 17.93 -9.70 -15.12
C ALA A 131 18.08 -11.21 -14.86
N GLN A 132 18.98 -11.89 -15.56
CA GLN A 132 19.20 -13.33 -15.37
C GLN A 132 19.72 -13.67 -13.97
N THR A 133 20.61 -12.84 -13.42
CA THR A 133 21.18 -13.06 -12.09
C THR A 133 20.13 -12.86 -11.01
N LEU A 134 19.38 -11.76 -11.06
CA LEU A 134 18.31 -11.49 -10.11
C LEU A 134 17.24 -12.59 -10.16
N TYR A 135 16.86 -13.03 -11.36
CA TYR A 135 15.90 -14.12 -11.54
C TYR A 135 16.34 -15.41 -10.84
N ARG A 136 17.63 -15.79 -10.96
CA ARG A 136 18.17 -16.98 -10.29
C ARG A 136 18.12 -16.88 -8.76
N PHE A 137 18.45 -15.71 -8.21
CA PHE A 137 18.40 -15.51 -6.75
C PHE A 137 16.96 -15.57 -6.22
N ILE A 138 16.01 -14.96 -6.93
CA ILE A 138 14.59 -15.00 -6.56
C ILE A 138 14.02 -16.42 -6.69
N LEU A 139 14.36 -17.13 -7.78
CA LEU A 139 13.93 -18.52 -7.98
C LEU A 139 14.45 -19.45 -6.89
N LYS A 140 15.70 -19.24 -6.44
CA LYS A 140 16.29 -19.99 -5.32
C LYS A 140 15.57 -19.70 -4.00
N GLY A 141 15.14 -18.46 -3.78
CA GLY A 141 14.20 -18.09 -2.72
C GLY A 141 14.74 -18.19 -1.28
N SER A 142 16.06 -18.17 -1.08
CA SER A 142 16.66 -18.19 0.25
C SER A 142 16.45 -16.86 0.98
N PRO A 143 15.80 -16.81 2.17
CA PRO A 143 15.49 -15.55 2.86
C PRO A 143 16.72 -14.68 3.16
N ALA A 144 17.81 -15.30 3.64
CA ALA A 144 19.05 -14.59 3.94
C ALA A 144 19.70 -14.00 2.67
N GLU A 145 19.66 -14.72 1.55
CA GLU A 145 20.17 -14.19 0.29
C GLU A 145 19.27 -13.06 -0.24
N LEU A 146 17.94 -13.22 -0.16
CA LEU A 146 17.00 -12.18 -0.61
C LEU A 146 17.13 -10.88 0.18
N ALA A 147 17.37 -10.93 1.49
CA ALA A 147 17.61 -9.75 2.31
C ALA A 147 18.83 -8.94 1.83
N VAL A 148 19.94 -9.64 1.55
CA VAL A 148 21.17 -9.02 1.04
C VAL A 148 20.96 -8.46 -0.37
N ILE A 149 20.26 -9.20 -1.24
CA ILE A 149 19.99 -8.78 -2.61
C ILE A 149 19.03 -7.58 -2.64
N ALA A 150 18.02 -7.56 -1.76
CA ALA A 150 17.12 -6.43 -1.59
C ALA A 150 17.92 -5.14 -1.36
N ASP A 151 18.85 -5.14 -0.40
CA ASP A 151 19.71 -3.99 -0.11
C ASP A 151 20.56 -3.52 -1.29
N GLU A 152 21.14 -4.46 -2.05
CA GLU A 152 21.91 -4.12 -3.24
C GLU A 152 21.06 -3.49 -4.37
N LEU A 153 19.77 -3.84 -4.45
CA LEU A 153 18.86 -3.28 -5.45
C LEU A 153 18.60 -1.77 -5.25
N ALA A 154 18.73 -1.24 -4.03
CA ALA A 154 18.54 0.19 -3.75
C ALA A 154 19.39 1.08 -4.67
N SER A 155 20.65 0.67 -4.91
CA SER A 155 21.60 1.40 -5.77
C SER A 155 21.18 1.43 -7.26
N SER A 156 20.39 0.45 -7.69
CA SER A 156 19.89 0.32 -9.06
C SER A 156 18.49 0.88 -9.26
N ALA A 157 17.72 1.14 -8.19
CA ALA A 157 16.34 1.61 -8.24
C ALA A 157 16.15 2.83 -9.15
N GLY A 158 17.01 3.85 -8.99
CA GLY A 158 16.95 5.07 -9.81
C GLY A 158 17.19 4.80 -11.30
N ALA A 159 18.11 3.90 -11.64
CA ALA A 159 18.39 3.55 -13.03
C ALA A 159 17.28 2.68 -13.65
N LEU A 160 16.69 1.76 -12.88
CA LEU A 160 15.55 0.96 -13.30
C LEU A 160 14.36 1.84 -13.67
N VAL A 161 13.97 2.77 -12.79
CA VAL A 161 12.85 3.69 -13.03
C VAL A 161 13.13 4.61 -14.22
N ARG A 162 14.36 5.13 -14.36
CA ARG A 162 14.73 5.97 -15.52
C ARG A 162 14.61 5.23 -16.84
N HIS A 163 15.02 3.96 -16.89
CA HIS A 163 14.96 3.12 -18.09
C HIS A 163 13.61 2.44 -18.32
N ALA A 164 12.71 2.42 -17.33
CA ALA A 164 11.38 1.86 -17.50
C ALA A 164 10.52 2.69 -18.46
N THR A 165 9.65 1.99 -19.19
CA THR A 165 8.69 2.60 -20.12
C THR A 165 7.54 3.20 -19.32
N ASP A 166 7.31 4.50 -19.46
CA ASP A 166 6.15 5.16 -18.86
C ASP A 166 4.95 5.02 -19.78
N ARG A 167 3.95 4.25 -19.35
CA ARG A 167 2.69 4.09 -20.10
C ARG A 167 1.68 5.21 -19.83
N GLY A 168 2.05 6.21 -19.00
CA GLY A 168 1.25 7.39 -18.70
C GLY A 168 -0.15 7.08 -18.13
N ARG A 169 -1.05 8.08 -18.20
CA ARG A 169 -2.47 7.96 -17.82
C ARG A 169 -3.29 7.04 -18.73
N LEU A 170 -2.71 6.53 -19.83
CA LEU A 170 -3.37 5.68 -20.82
C LEU A 170 -3.71 4.27 -20.31
N LYS A 171 -3.24 3.88 -19.12
CA LYS A 171 -3.64 2.61 -18.49
C LYS A 171 -5.13 2.54 -18.10
N ASN A 172 -5.71 3.65 -17.64
CA ASN A 172 -7.07 3.63 -17.06
C ASN A 172 -8.18 3.83 -18.09
N TYR A 173 -7.85 4.30 -19.30
CA TYR A 173 -8.78 4.39 -20.44
C TYR A 173 -8.33 3.39 -21.50
N ARG A 174 -8.87 2.17 -21.44
CA ARG A 174 -8.69 1.17 -22.50
C ARG A 174 -9.20 1.73 -23.84
N GLN A 175 -8.28 2.25 -24.62
CA GLN A 175 -8.26 2.08 -26.07
C GLN A 175 -6.80 2.20 -26.50
N GLU A 176 -6.02 1.14 -26.19
CA GLU A 176 -4.75 0.93 -26.89
C GLU A 176 -5.10 0.85 -28.39
N SER A 177 -4.84 1.93 -29.12
CA SER A 177 -4.86 1.88 -30.57
C SER A 177 -3.89 0.78 -31.01
N GLU A 178 -4.29 -0.05 -31.98
CA GLU A 178 -3.45 -1.15 -32.49
C GLU A 178 -2.08 -0.68 -33.01
N ASP A 179 -1.91 0.62 -33.22
CA ASP A 179 -0.68 1.27 -33.69
C ASP A 179 0.42 1.38 -32.61
N GLU A 180 0.09 1.40 -31.30
CA GLU A 180 1.10 1.44 -30.22
C GLU A 180 1.76 0.07 -29.95
N LYS A 181 1.17 -1.03 -30.43
CA LYS A 181 1.71 -2.40 -30.26
C LYS A 181 3.00 -2.69 -31.03
N LYS A 182 3.47 -1.78 -31.90
CA LYS A 182 4.48 -2.10 -32.93
C LYS A 182 5.91 -1.61 -32.71
N LYS A 183 6.26 -1.00 -31.58
CA LYS A 183 7.68 -0.80 -31.22
C LYS A 183 8.02 -1.65 -30.02
N SER A 184 8.64 -2.80 -30.28
CA SER A 184 9.34 -3.55 -29.22
C SER A 184 10.26 -2.57 -28.50
N PRO A 185 10.11 -2.38 -27.18
CA PRO A 185 10.97 -1.45 -26.45
C PRO A 185 12.43 -1.84 -26.69
N PRO A 186 13.37 -0.88 -26.73
CA PRO A 186 14.80 -1.18 -26.74
C PRO A 186 15.10 -2.24 -25.66
N LYS A 187 15.97 -3.22 -25.95
CA LYS A 187 16.23 -4.37 -25.05
C LYS A 187 16.40 -3.99 -23.57
N VAL A 188 17.04 -2.85 -23.31
CA VAL A 188 17.27 -2.30 -21.96
C VAL A 188 16.00 -1.83 -21.26
N GLU A 189 15.04 -1.26 -21.98
CA GLU A 189 13.75 -0.88 -21.41
C GLU A 189 12.87 -2.13 -21.18
N GLY A 190 12.96 -3.11 -22.09
CA GLY A 190 12.34 -4.43 -21.92
C GLY A 190 12.78 -5.11 -20.62
N TYR A 191 14.10 -5.26 -20.43
CA TYR A 191 14.64 -5.83 -19.19
C TYR A 191 14.31 -4.99 -17.95
N ALA A 192 14.25 -3.65 -18.05
CA ALA A 192 13.87 -2.82 -16.91
C ALA A 192 12.41 -3.08 -16.48
N ASN A 193 11.51 -3.21 -17.46
CA ASN A 193 10.11 -3.54 -17.22
C ASN A 193 9.96 -4.94 -16.60
N ASP A 194 10.67 -5.94 -17.14
CA ASP A 194 10.67 -7.30 -16.62
C ASP A 194 11.26 -7.36 -15.20
N LEU A 195 12.30 -6.57 -14.93
CA LEU A 195 12.91 -6.44 -13.60
C LEU A 195 11.94 -5.84 -12.58
N LEU A 196 11.16 -4.81 -12.96
CA LEU A 196 10.14 -4.23 -12.06
C LEU A 196 9.05 -5.24 -11.70
N LEU A 197 8.66 -6.11 -12.64
CA LEU A 197 7.75 -7.23 -12.35
C LEU A 197 8.43 -8.30 -11.49
N LEU A 198 9.71 -8.57 -11.74
CA LEU A 198 10.46 -9.59 -11.02
C LEU A 198 10.69 -9.21 -9.55
N ILE A 199 11.01 -7.94 -9.26
CA ILE A 199 11.13 -7.46 -7.88
C ILE A 199 9.80 -7.44 -7.12
N ALA A 200 8.69 -7.53 -7.84
CA ALA A 200 7.36 -7.66 -7.26
C ALA A 200 7.08 -9.06 -6.68
N ASP A 201 8.01 -10.02 -6.75
CA ASP A 201 7.84 -11.31 -6.09
C ASP A 201 7.55 -11.14 -4.59
N LYS A 202 6.57 -11.89 -4.08
CA LYS A 202 6.08 -11.75 -2.69
C LYS A 202 7.18 -12.03 -1.66
N ARG A 203 8.08 -12.99 -1.92
CA ARG A 203 9.17 -13.36 -1.00
C ARG A 203 10.23 -12.25 -0.94
N LEU A 204 10.53 -11.65 -2.09
CA LEU A 204 11.44 -10.52 -2.14
C LEU A 204 10.82 -9.26 -1.53
N CYS A 205 9.54 -8.97 -1.77
CA CYS A 205 8.83 -7.86 -1.13
C CYS A 205 8.83 -7.97 0.39
N ARG A 206 8.61 -9.18 0.93
CA ARG A 206 8.76 -9.45 2.38
C ARG A 206 10.17 -9.11 2.87
N ALA A 207 11.20 -9.59 2.19
CA ALA A 207 12.59 -9.31 2.56
C ALA A 207 12.90 -7.80 2.50
N ILE A 208 12.36 -7.07 1.51
CA ILE A 208 12.49 -5.61 1.42
C ILE A 208 11.85 -4.95 2.64
N VAL A 209 10.63 -5.32 3.01
CA VAL A 209 9.92 -4.73 4.17
C VAL A 209 10.65 -5.02 5.49
N GLU A 210 11.12 -6.25 5.68
CA GLU A 210 11.76 -6.69 6.94
C GLU A 210 13.20 -6.16 7.10
N SER A 211 13.98 -6.12 6.02
CA SER A 211 15.44 -5.95 6.12
C SER A 211 16.02 -4.79 5.31
N SER A 212 15.32 -4.30 4.28
CA SER A 212 15.82 -3.22 3.43
C SER A 212 14.71 -2.28 2.94
N PRO A 213 14.00 -1.58 3.86
CA PRO A 213 12.96 -0.63 3.48
C PRO A 213 13.51 0.53 2.63
N GLY A 214 14.83 0.81 2.73
CA GLY A 214 15.53 1.78 1.89
C GLY A 214 15.44 1.48 0.39
N THR A 215 15.26 0.22 -0.01
CA THR A 215 15.07 -0.16 -1.41
C THR A 215 13.72 0.28 -1.94
N ALA A 216 12.64 0.05 -1.18
CA ALA A 216 11.32 0.57 -1.53
C ALA A 216 11.35 2.10 -1.59
N LEU A 217 12.00 2.75 -0.62
CA LEU A 217 12.17 4.20 -0.60
C LEU A 217 12.85 4.72 -1.87
N ALA A 218 13.96 4.12 -2.26
CA ALA A 218 14.70 4.50 -3.46
C ALA A 218 13.87 4.34 -4.75
N VAL A 219 13.06 3.30 -4.84
CA VAL A 219 12.14 3.09 -5.98
C VAL A 219 11.07 4.19 -6.03
N PHE A 220 10.35 4.43 -4.94
CA PHE A 220 9.27 5.44 -4.93
C PHE A 220 9.77 6.88 -5.05
N GLN A 221 10.93 7.20 -4.47
CA GLN A 221 11.60 8.49 -4.69
C GLN A 221 11.99 8.67 -6.15
N ALA A 222 12.58 7.65 -6.79
CA ALA A 222 12.93 7.73 -8.20
C ALA A 222 11.69 7.91 -9.11
N ILE A 223 10.57 7.27 -8.76
CA ILE A 223 9.28 7.47 -9.46
C ILE A 223 8.81 8.91 -9.31
N ALA A 224 8.86 9.46 -8.09
CA ALA A 224 8.46 10.83 -7.80
C ALA A 224 9.34 11.86 -8.54
N GLU A 225 10.66 11.67 -8.53
CA GLU A 225 11.63 12.54 -9.20
C GLU A 225 11.49 12.53 -10.73
N THR A 226 11.34 11.34 -11.31
CA THR A 226 11.18 11.20 -12.78
C THR A 226 9.77 11.52 -13.26
N LYS A 227 8.80 11.60 -12.35
CA LYS A 227 7.36 11.77 -12.61
C LYS A 227 6.76 10.70 -13.54
N LYS A 228 7.45 9.56 -13.68
CA LYS A 228 7.02 8.41 -14.50
C LYS A 228 6.12 7.50 -13.69
N TYR A 229 4.85 7.87 -13.54
CA TYR A 229 3.93 7.10 -12.69
C TYR A 229 3.35 5.86 -13.37
N GLY A 230 3.35 5.78 -14.70
CA GLY A 230 2.76 4.67 -15.48
C GLY A 230 3.70 3.48 -15.71
N ILE A 231 4.76 3.34 -14.90
CA ILE A 231 5.69 2.20 -14.98
C ILE A 231 5.05 0.92 -14.40
N GLN A 232 5.68 -0.24 -14.62
CA GLN A 232 5.15 -1.54 -14.18
C GLN A 232 5.45 -1.85 -12.71
N VAL A 233 4.97 -1.02 -11.79
CA VAL A 233 5.20 -1.16 -10.34
C VAL A 233 3.95 -1.49 -9.54
N GLU A 234 2.81 -1.74 -10.19
CA GLU A 234 1.54 -1.98 -9.50
C GLU A 234 1.61 -3.22 -8.59
N THR A 235 2.13 -4.33 -9.09
CA THR A 235 2.30 -5.56 -8.31
C THR A 235 3.31 -5.37 -7.18
N PHE A 236 4.39 -4.64 -7.44
CA PHE A 236 5.40 -4.32 -6.44
C PHE A 236 4.80 -3.48 -5.31
N ALA A 237 4.10 -2.40 -5.65
CA ALA A 237 3.40 -1.54 -4.70
C ALA A 237 2.38 -2.31 -3.86
N LYS A 238 1.54 -3.15 -4.51
CA LYS A 238 0.56 -3.99 -3.82
C LYS A 238 1.24 -4.93 -2.81
N ASN A 239 2.31 -5.61 -3.23
CA ASN A 239 2.97 -6.60 -2.38
C ASN A 239 3.76 -5.95 -1.23
N ILE A 240 4.43 -4.81 -1.46
CA ILE A 240 5.08 -4.06 -0.38
C ILE A 240 4.07 -3.64 0.68
N ILE A 241 2.90 -3.12 0.30
CA ILE A 241 1.89 -2.69 1.27
C ILE A 241 1.27 -3.87 2.02
N ASN A 242 0.95 -4.97 1.33
CA ASN A 242 0.40 -6.14 2.02
C ASN A 242 1.41 -6.76 2.99
N GLU A 243 2.69 -6.88 2.63
CA GLU A 243 3.72 -7.39 3.54
C GLU A 243 4.02 -6.38 4.67
N ALA A 244 3.97 -5.07 4.41
CA ALA A 244 4.11 -4.05 5.44
C ALA A 244 2.95 -4.04 6.44
N LEU A 245 1.71 -4.24 6.00
CA LEU A 245 0.56 -4.35 6.90
C LEU A 245 0.56 -5.69 7.66
N ALA A 246 1.08 -6.77 7.08
CA ALA A 246 1.23 -8.03 7.79
C ALA A 246 2.32 -7.98 8.87
N ASN A 247 3.38 -7.19 8.67
CA ASN A 247 4.50 -7.08 9.59
C ASN A 247 4.36 -5.84 10.51
N LYS A 248 4.14 -6.06 11.81
CA LYS A 248 4.04 -4.99 12.81
C LYS A 248 5.34 -4.23 13.06
N ASP A 249 6.48 -4.81 12.67
CA ASP A 249 7.80 -4.15 12.70
C ASP A 249 8.10 -3.38 11.39
N SER A 250 7.11 -3.21 10.51
CA SER A 250 7.29 -2.48 9.26
C SER A 250 7.28 -0.96 9.46
N PHE A 251 7.70 -0.25 8.41
CA PHE A 251 7.65 1.21 8.36
C PHE A 251 6.24 1.79 8.60
N LEU A 252 5.15 1.07 8.33
CA LEU A 252 3.80 1.60 8.52
C LEU A 252 3.43 1.80 10.01
N TYR A 253 4.10 1.07 10.90
CA TYR A 253 3.92 1.14 12.35
C TYR A 253 4.98 2.03 12.99
N HIS A 254 6.21 2.02 12.48
CA HIS A 254 7.30 2.87 12.98
C HIS A 254 7.34 4.28 12.37
N GLU A 255 6.57 4.57 11.32
CA GLU A 255 6.37 5.95 10.81
C GLU A 255 5.02 6.54 11.30
N ALA A 256 4.53 6.08 12.45
CA ALA A 256 3.26 6.51 13.03
C ALA A 256 3.40 7.74 13.92
N GLU A 257 4.23 7.64 14.97
CA GLU A 257 4.37 8.66 16.01
C GLU A 257 5.83 8.90 16.39
N GLY A 258 6.16 10.15 16.71
CA GLY A 258 7.53 10.55 17.03
C GLY A 258 7.99 10.18 18.44
N TYR A 259 7.09 9.88 19.38
CA TYR A 259 7.46 9.51 20.75
C TYR A 259 8.15 8.14 20.80
N GLU A 260 7.54 7.13 20.16
CA GLU A 260 8.10 5.77 20.14
C GLU A 260 9.12 5.55 19.02
N SER A 261 8.99 6.27 17.89
CA SER A 261 9.79 6.02 16.68
C SER A 261 10.85 7.08 16.39
N GLY A 262 11.00 8.08 17.27
CA GLY A 262 11.99 9.14 17.12
C GLY A 262 11.84 9.93 15.81
N LEU A 263 12.97 10.30 15.20
CA LEU A 263 13.03 11.15 14.01
C LEU A 263 12.25 10.58 12.81
N ILE A 264 12.31 9.26 12.60
CA ILE A 264 11.64 8.58 11.49
C ILE A 264 10.12 8.66 11.64
N GLY A 265 9.60 8.61 12.87
CA GLY A 265 8.19 8.83 13.18
C GLY A 265 7.66 10.21 12.76
N TYR A 266 8.50 11.25 12.80
CA TYR A 266 8.12 12.61 12.37
C TYR A 266 8.25 12.82 10.86
N HIS A 267 9.34 12.35 10.25
CA HIS A 267 9.60 12.57 8.82
C HIS A 267 8.81 11.63 7.91
N LYS A 268 8.50 10.41 8.38
CA LYS A 268 7.75 9.38 7.65
C LYS A 268 8.25 9.17 6.22
N PRO A 269 9.57 8.97 6.00
CA PRO A 269 10.17 9.07 4.68
C PRO A 269 9.56 8.12 3.65
N LEU A 270 9.27 6.87 4.03
CA LEU A 270 8.73 5.88 3.10
C LEU A 270 7.23 6.08 2.87
N SER A 271 6.46 6.31 3.93
CA SER A 271 5.03 6.62 3.84
C SER A 271 4.79 7.89 3.02
N HIS A 272 5.62 8.93 3.21
CA HIS A 272 5.55 10.17 2.44
C HIS A 272 5.93 9.94 0.97
N ALA A 273 7.01 9.19 0.70
CA ALA A 273 7.40 8.87 -0.68
C ALA A 273 6.31 8.10 -1.45
N MET A 274 5.57 7.23 -0.76
CA MET A 274 4.53 6.38 -1.37
C MET A 274 3.17 7.08 -1.48
N PHE A 275 2.73 7.81 -0.45
CA PHE A 275 1.34 8.27 -0.33
C PHE A 275 1.15 9.78 -0.40
N ALA A 276 2.20 10.59 -0.25
CA ALA A 276 2.11 12.05 -0.30
C ALA A 276 2.21 12.61 -1.74
N ASN A 277 1.84 11.82 -2.75
CA ASN A 277 1.69 12.27 -4.13
C ASN A 277 0.45 11.63 -4.73
N TYR A 278 -0.69 12.32 -4.66
CA TYR A 278 -1.97 11.83 -5.15
C TYR A 278 -1.93 11.36 -6.61
N LYS A 279 -1.27 12.12 -7.50
CA LYS A 279 -1.15 11.74 -8.93
C LYS A 279 -0.46 10.39 -9.11
N MET A 280 0.59 10.14 -8.32
CA MET A 280 1.31 8.88 -8.33
C MET A 280 0.43 7.75 -7.81
N VAL A 281 -0.23 7.94 -6.67
CA VAL A 281 -1.13 6.95 -6.07
C VAL A 281 -2.27 6.58 -7.02
N GLU A 282 -2.90 7.58 -7.65
CA GLU A 282 -4.00 7.38 -8.61
C GLU A 282 -3.54 6.68 -9.89
N THR A 283 -2.31 6.94 -10.36
CA THR A 283 -1.79 6.33 -11.60
C THR A 283 -1.28 4.90 -11.36
N ILE A 284 -0.65 4.62 -10.22
CA ILE A 284 -0.26 3.25 -9.84
C ILE A 284 -1.50 2.41 -9.52
N GLY A 285 -2.52 3.02 -8.91
CA GLY A 285 -3.82 2.39 -8.64
C GLY A 285 -3.81 1.41 -7.47
N SER A 286 -2.77 0.60 -7.30
CA SER A 286 -2.73 -0.53 -6.36
C SER A 286 -2.21 -0.20 -4.95
N LEU A 287 -1.73 1.02 -4.71
CA LEU A 287 -1.11 1.41 -3.42
C LEU A 287 -2.09 1.38 -2.23
N LEU A 288 -3.36 1.67 -2.47
CA LEU A 288 -4.43 1.55 -1.46
C LEU A 288 -5.39 0.38 -1.76
N ASP A 289 -4.99 -0.56 -2.62
CA ASP A 289 -5.76 -1.76 -2.93
C ASP A 289 -5.16 -2.99 -2.25
N PRO A 290 -5.58 -3.30 -1.01
CA PRO A 290 -5.11 -4.49 -0.34
C PRO A 290 -5.58 -5.77 -1.03
N ASP A 291 -4.93 -6.88 -0.67
CA ASP A 291 -5.41 -8.18 -1.12
C ASP A 291 -6.76 -8.54 -0.45
N PRO A 292 -7.84 -8.84 -1.22
CA PRO A 292 -9.16 -9.06 -0.65
C PRO A 292 -9.24 -10.22 0.36
N SER A 293 -8.38 -11.24 0.19
CA SER A 293 -8.25 -12.36 1.14
C SER A 293 -7.66 -11.89 2.47
N GLY A 294 -6.50 -11.23 2.41
CA GLY A 294 -5.79 -10.79 3.62
C GLY A 294 -6.55 -9.75 4.42
N GLN A 295 -7.28 -8.86 3.75
CA GLN A 295 -8.04 -7.78 4.39
C GLN A 295 -9.09 -8.27 5.39
N ARG A 296 -9.69 -9.44 5.16
CA ARG A 296 -10.75 -9.98 6.04
C ARG A 296 -10.22 -10.40 7.42
N GLU A 297 -8.92 -10.63 7.52
CA GLU A 297 -8.25 -11.09 8.74
C GLU A 297 -7.56 -9.93 9.49
N TRP A 298 -7.68 -8.69 8.99
CA TRP A 298 -6.99 -7.56 9.57
C TRP A 298 -7.55 -7.15 10.93
N ASP A 299 -6.65 -6.99 11.89
CA ASP A 299 -6.95 -6.43 13.21
C ASP A 299 -7.07 -4.89 13.17
N ALA A 300 -7.53 -4.30 14.27
CA ALA A 300 -7.68 -2.85 14.38
C ALA A 300 -6.39 -2.07 14.13
N ALA A 301 -5.21 -2.59 14.50
CA ALA A 301 -3.94 -1.91 14.29
C ALA A 301 -3.55 -1.87 12.80
N GLN A 302 -3.85 -2.95 12.05
CA GLN A 302 -3.71 -2.99 10.59
C GLN A 302 -4.62 -1.98 9.91
N TRP A 303 -5.89 -1.91 10.33
CA TRP A 303 -6.82 -0.90 9.82
C TRP A 303 -6.40 0.53 10.15
N GLU A 304 -5.83 0.76 11.33
CA GLU A 304 -5.33 2.08 11.72
C GLU A 304 -4.17 2.53 10.83
N ALA A 305 -3.20 1.63 10.59
CA ALA A 305 -2.09 1.88 9.68
C ALA A 305 -2.59 2.16 8.23
N TYR A 306 -3.57 1.39 7.76
CA TYR A 306 -4.21 1.60 6.45
C TYR A 306 -4.94 2.95 6.37
N CYS A 307 -5.73 3.30 7.39
CA CYS A 307 -6.45 4.57 7.47
C CYS A 307 -5.49 5.76 7.44
N ARG A 308 -4.36 5.66 8.15
CA ARG A 308 -3.32 6.70 8.18
C ARG A 308 -2.74 6.98 6.79
N VAL A 309 -2.41 5.96 6.02
CA VAL A 309 -1.88 6.16 4.64
C VAL A 309 -2.95 6.63 3.65
N ALA A 310 -4.20 6.22 3.84
CA ALA A 310 -5.34 6.76 3.09
C ALA A 310 -5.56 8.26 3.37
N LEU A 311 -5.45 8.69 4.63
CA LEU A 311 -5.52 10.10 5.03
C LEU A 311 -4.37 10.93 4.46
N MET A 312 -3.15 10.39 4.38
CA MET A 312 -2.02 11.05 3.70
C MET A 312 -2.32 11.32 2.22
N THR A 313 -2.88 10.33 1.53
CA THR A 313 -3.31 10.46 0.13
C THR A 313 -4.44 11.48 -0.01
N LEU A 314 -5.44 11.44 0.88
CA LEU A 314 -6.54 12.40 0.91
C LEU A 314 -6.05 13.83 1.10
N ARG A 315 -5.11 14.06 2.03
CA ARG A 315 -4.52 15.37 2.31
C ARG A 315 -3.88 15.97 1.06
N THR A 316 -3.14 15.17 0.29
CA THR A 316 -2.53 15.65 -0.95
C THR A 316 -3.53 15.85 -2.09
N TYR A 317 -4.53 14.97 -2.21
CA TYR A 317 -5.66 15.15 -3.12
C TYR A 317 -6.40 16.48 -2.88
N VAL A 318 -6.69 16.77 -1.60
CA VAL A 318 -7.35 18.00 -1.17
C VAL A 318 -6.44 19.20 -1.43
N ASN A 319 -5.18 19.18 -1.01
CA ASN A 319 -4.25 20.31 -1.18
C ASN A 319 -3.95 20.66 -2.64
N GLU A 320 -3.85 19.68 -3.53
CA GLU A 320 -3.61 19.92 -4.97
C GLU A 320 -4.82 20.51 -5.71
N GLY A 321 -5.97 20.69 -5.04
CA GLY A 321 -7.12 21.34 -5.67
C GLY A 321 -7.99 20.42 -6.52
N TYR A 322 -7.82 19.10 -6.43
CA TYR A 322 -8.62 18.18 -7.23
C TYR A 322 -10.09 18.20 -6.83
N GLY A 323 -10.95 18.34 -7.84
CA GLY A 323 -12.41 18.27 -7.71
C GLY A 323 -13.04 17.14 -8.53
N GLY A 324 -12.23 16.20 -9.03
CA GLY A 324 -12.68 15.04 -9.80
C GLY A 324 -12.86 13.79 -8.94
N HIS A 325 -13.48 12.75 -9.49
CA HIS A 325 -13.57 11.46 -8.79
C HIS A 325 -12.19 10.79 -8.69
N SER A 326 -11.78 10.38 -7.49
CA SER A 326 -10.60 9.52 -7.28
C SER A 326 -11.05 8.07 -7.15
N PHE A 327 -10.59 7.21 -8.05
CA PHE A 327 -10.91 5.79 -8.01
C PHE A 327 -10.23 5.09 -6.84
N VAL A 328 -9.01 5.52 -6.50
CA VAL A 328 -8.24 4.90 -5.42
C VAL A 328 -8.82 5.26 -4.05
N LEU A 329 -9.17 6.53 -3.81
CA LEU A 329 -9.81 6.93 -2.54
C LEU A 329 -11.24 6.40 -2.43
N TYR A 330 -11.98 6.30 -3.54
CA TYR A 330 -13.31 5.69 -3.55
C TYR A 330 -13.26 4.20 -3.16
N ARG A 331 -12.31 3.43 -3.70
CA ARG A 331 -12.11 2.03 -3.30
C ARG A 331 -11.63 1.92 -1.86
N ALA A 332 -10.70 2.77 -1.42
CA ALA A 332 -10.27 2.83 -0.03
C ALA A 332 -11.42 3.09 0.95
N LYS A 333 -12.34 4.00 0.59
CA LYS A 333 -13.58 4.22 1.35
C LYS A 333 -14.39 2.92 1.47
N SER A 334 -14.55 2.17 0.38
CA SER A 334 -15.28 0.89 0.43
C SER A 334 -14.56 -0.22 1.19
N TYR A 335 -13.23 -0.18 1.26
CA TYR A 335 -12.47 -1.05 2.13
C TYR A 335 -12.69 -0.72 3.61
N ILE A 336 -12.60 0.55 3.98
CA ILE A 336 -12.78 1.03 5.35
C ILE A 336 -14.22 0.79 5.84
N GLU A 337 -15.24 1.03 5.01
CA GLU A 337 -16.64 0.79 5.41
C GLU A 337 -16.93 -0.70 5.72
N ASN A 338 -16.35 -1.61 4.92
CA ASN A 338 -16.54 -3.05 5.12
C ASN A 338 -15.72 -3.60 6.30
N SER A 339 -14.81 -2.82 6.88
CA SER A 339 -14.02 -3.26 8.04
C SER A 339 -14.89 -3.49 9.30
N VAL A 340 -16.09 -2.92 9.33
CA VAL A 340 -17.06 -3.04 10.44
C VAL A 340 -18.27 -3.92 10.10
N PHE A 341 -18.21 -4.68 8.99
CA PHE A 341 -19.36 -5.47 8.55
C PHE A 341 -19.83 -6.51 9.59
N ASP A 342 -18.92 -6.99 10.42
CA ASP A 342 -19.10 -8.04 11.41
C ASP A 342 -19.55 -7.53 12.78
N LEU A 343 -19.88 -6.23 12.92
CA LEU A 343 -20.40 -5.69 14.18
C LEU A 343 -21.63 -6.45 14.71
N TYR A 344 -22.44 -7.03 13.82
CA TYR A 344 -23.60 -7.85 14.23
C TYR A 344 -23.21 -9.07 15.09
N THR A 345 -21.95 -9.53 15.03
CA THR A 345 -21.45 -10.64 15.86
C THR A 345 -21.32 -10.27 17.34
N LEU A 346 -21.42 -8.97 17.65
CA LEU A 346 -21.40 -8.43 19.01
C LEU A 346 -22.76 -8.56 19.71
N ASN A 347 -23.81 -8.93 18.96
CA ASN A 347 -25.05 -9.40 19.58
C ASN A 347 -24.72 -10.59 20.48
N GLU A 348 -25.28 -10.61 21.69
CA GLU A 348 -25.08 -11.66 22.72
C GLU A 348 -23.77 -11.57 23.52
N LEU A 349 -22.83 -10.69 23.16
CA LEU A 349 -21.62 -10.47 23.96
C LEU A 349 -21.84 -9.42 25.06
N THR A 350 -21.18 -9.63 26.19
CA THR A 350 -21.03 -8.61 27.26
C THR A 350 -19.58 -8.13 27.27
N ARG A 351 -19.34 -6.83 27.54
CA ARG A 351 -18.01 -6.19 27.47
C ARG A 351 -17.42 -6.09 26.06
N VAL A 352 -18.18 -5.46 25.18
CA VAL A 352 -17.85 -5.36 23.76
C VAL A 352 -16.58 -4.53 23.49
N TRP A 353 -16.19 -3.67 24.43
CA TRP A 353 -15.03 -2.76 24.36
C TRP A 353 -13.67 -3.43 24.07
N ASP A 354 -13.50 -4.69 24.50
CA ASP A 354 -12.25 -5.43 24.34
C ASP A 354 -12.15 -6.19 23.01
N THR A 355 -13.26 -6.23 22.24
CA THR A 355 -13.31 -6.95 20.97
C THR A 355 -12.61 -6.18 19.86
N ASP A 356 -11.99 -6.92 18.94
CA ASP A 356 -11.35 -6.31 17.78
C ASP A 356 -12.36 -5.59 16.87
N SER A 357 -13.56 -6.14 16.67
CA SER A 357 -14.61 -5.50 15.86
C SER A 357 -15.03 -4.14 16.42
N PHE A 358 -15.07 -3.98 17.75
CA PHE A 358 -15.31 -2.67 18.38
C PHE A 358 -14.12 -1.72 18.19
N ARG A 359 -12.88 -2.21 18.31
CA ARG A 359 -11.68 -1.38 18.07
C ARG A 359 -11.61 -0.91 16.61
N ARG A 360 -11.94 -1.78 15.64
CA ARG A 360 -12.06 -1.42 14.22
C ARG A 360 -13.10 -0.32 14.00
N LEU A 361 -14.25 -0.38 14.68
CA LEU A 361 -15.23 0.71 14.63
C LEU A 361 -14.63 2.05 15.09
N ARG A 362 -13.89 2.07 16.19
CA ARG A 362 -13.23 3.31 16.66
C ARG A 362 -12.25 3.86 15.62
N VAL A 363 -11.46 2.99 15.01
CA VAL A 363 -10.53 3.37 13.93
C VAL A 363 -11.27 4.02 12.75
N VAL A 364 -12.41 3.46 12.34
CA VAL A 364 -13.23 4.03 11.25
C VAL A 364 -13.80 5.40 11.64
N ILE A 365 -14.27 5.56 12.88
CA ILE A 365 -14.82 6.83 13.38
C ILE A 365 -13.73 7.92 13.45
N GLU A 366 -12.54 7.59 13.93
CA GLU A 366 -11.40 8.51 13.91
C GLU A 366 -10.96 8.86 12.48
N PHE A 367 -10.94 7.88 11.56
CA PHE A 367 -10.70 8.16 10.14
C PHE A 367 -11.71 9.17 9.56
N VAL A 368 -13.00 9.04 9.89
CA VAL A 368 -14.02 10.00 9.46
C VAL A 368 -13.74 11.39 10.02
N LYS A 369 -13.42 11.49 11.31
CA LYS A 369 -13.09 12.77 11.98
C LYS A 369 -11.91 13.46 11.29
N ASP A 370 -10.82 12.72 11.08
CA ASP A 370 -9.62 13.23 10.41
C ASP A 370 -9.85 13.59 8.95
N ALA A 371 -10.64 12.79 8.21
CA ALA A 371 -10.97 13.07 6.83
C ALA A 371 -11.78 14.38 6.69
N VAL A 372 -12.72 14.64 7.61
CA VAL A 372 -13.48 15.89 7.65
C VAL A 372 -12.58 17.07 8.05
N ASN A 373 -11.69 16.88 9.03
CA ASN A 373 -10.72 17.90 9.44
C ASN A 373 -9.83 18.34 8.28
N ILE A 374 -9.33 17.40 7.46
CA ILE A 374 -8.55 17.69 6.24
C ILE A 374 -9.36 18.58 5.27
N LEU A 375 -10.66 18.34 5.12
CA LEU A 375 -11.52 19.16 4.25
C LEU A 375 -11.78 20.55 4.84
N ASP A 376 -11.89 20.65 6.16
CA ASP A 376 -12.08 21.92 6.88
C ASP A 376 -10.85 22.82 6.82
N GLU A 377 -9.64 22.27 6.97
CA GLU A 377 -8.38 23.02 6.88
C GLU A 377 -8.22 23.79 5.56
N LYS A 378 -8.78 23.27 4.45
CA LYS A 378 -8.73 23.93 3.14
C LYS A 378 -9.75 25.07 2.99
N GLY A 379 -10.75 25.19 3.87
CA GLY A 379 -11.79 26.23 3.82
C GLY A 379 -12.84 26.05 2.70
N GLY A 380 -13.12 24.81 2.29
CA GLY A 380 -13.70 24.48 0.99
C GLY A 380 -15.23 24.26 0.87
N ALA A 381 -16.06 24.64 1.83
CA ALA A 381 -17.50 24.31 1.75
C ALA A 381 -18.33 25.23 0.82
N ASN A 382 -17.83 26.42 0.44
CA ASN A 382 -18.64 27.47 -0.21
C ASN A 382 -19.14 27.13 -1.62
N HIS A 383 -18.58 26.12 -2.29
CA HIS A 383 -18.97 25.70 -3.63
C HIS A 383 -19.55 24.28 -3.69
N VAL A 384 -19.73 23.61 -2.55
CA VAL A 384 -20.22 22.23 -2.51
C VAL A 384 -21.74 22.23 -2.66
N ARG A 385 -22.24 21.50 -3.66
CA ARG A 385 -23.68 21.27 -3.79
C ARG A 385 -24.16 20.39 -2.64
N ILE A 386 -24.88 21.02 -1.70
CA ILE A 386 -25.45 20.35 -0.54
C ILE A 386 -26.48 19.28 -0.97
N ARG A 387 -27.28 19.58 -2.01
CA ARG A 387 -28.31 18.68 -2.54
C ARG A 387 -28.01 18.24 -3.97
N VAL A 388 -27.85 16.95 -4.18
CA VAL A 388 -27.79 16.34 -5.51
C VAL A 388 -29.19 15.81 -5.84
N ARG A 389 -29.82 16.33 -6.91
CA ARG A 389 -31.11 15.82 -7.40
C ARG A 389 -30.83 15.05 -8.69
N GLU A 390 -31.23 13.78 -8.76
CA GLU A 390 -30.99 12.86 -9.89
C GLU A 390 -31.47 13.35 -11.27
N LYS A 391 -32.28 14.42 -11.32
CA LYS A 391 -32.92 14.91 -12.55
C LYS A 391 -31.94 15.36 -13.66
N HIS A 392 -30.62 15.43 -13.40
CA HIS A 392 -29.60 15.90 -14.35
C HIS A 392 -28.31 15.06 -14.31
N GLY A 393 -28.33 13.87 -14.91
CA GLY A 393 -27.11 13.09 -15.25
C GLY A 393 -26.28 12.60 -14.07
N HIS A 394 -25.25 11.79 -14.35
CA HIS A 394 -24.38 11.17 -13.34
C HIS A 394 -23.95 12.20 -12.27
N PRO A 395 -24.15 11.91 -10.98
CA PRO A 395 -23.83 12.86 -9.94
C PRO A 395 -22.33 13.14 -9.99
N ARG A 396 -21.96 14.43 -10.04
CA ARG A 396 -20.58 14.87 -9.74
C ARG A 396 -20.36 14.69 -8.23
N GLU A 397 -20.32 13.44 -7.79
CA GLU A 397 -20.09 13.09 -6.39
C GLU A 397 -18.75 13.67 -5.97
N THR A 398 -18.81 14.47 -4.92
CA THR A 398 -17.65 15.05 -4.28
C THR A 398 -17.16 14.12 -3.18
N PHE A 399 -15.96 14.34 -2.68
CA PHE A 399 -15.46 13.56 -1.54
C PHE A 399 -16.32 13.74 -0.28
N TYR A 400 -17.06 14.86 -0.14
CA TYR A 400 -18.08 15.03 0.91
C TYR A 400 -19.22 14.00 0.80
N ASP A 401 -19.60 13.62 -0.43
CA ASP A 401 -20.62 12.59 -0.67
C ASP A 401 -20.08 11.21 -0.29
N HIS A 402 -18.79 10.94 -0.57
CA HIS A 402 -18.12 9.69 -0.20
C HIS A 402 -18.01 9.52 1.32
N ILE A 403 -17.62 10.57 2.06
CA ILE A 403 -17.59 10.54 3.53
C ILE A 403 -19.02 10.36 4.08
N ALA A 404 -20.01 11.08 3.54
CA ALA A 404 -21.39 10.92 3.99
C ALA A 404 -21.93 9.49 3.74
N SER A 405 -21.58 8.89 2.59
CA SER A 405 -21.90 7.49 2.30
C SER A 405 -21.19 6.53 3.24
N LEU A 406 -19.91 6.78 3.57
CA LEU A 406 -19.15 5.98 4.56
C LEU A 406 -19.85 6.00 5.92
N ILE A 407 -20.20 7.19 6.44
CA ILE A 407 -20.91 7.31 7.72
C ILE A 407 -22.27 6.60 7.66
N PHE A 408 -23.00 6.72 6.56
CA PHE A 408 -24.28 6.05 6.38
C PHE A 408 -24.15 4.52 6.46
N GLU A 409 -23.15 3.92 5.79
CA GLU A 409 -22.90 2.48 5.86
C GLU A 409 -22.41 2.05 7.26
N VAL A 410 -21.58 2.86 7.93
CA VAL A 410 -21.17 2.60 9.32
C VAL A 410 -22.38 2.62 10.26
N ILE A 411 -23.30 3.57 10.11
CA ILE A 411 -24.57 3.60 10.87
C ILE A 411 -25.39 2.34 10.58
N PHE A 412 -25.46 1.91 9.32
CA PHE A 412 -26.15 0.67 8.97
C PHE A 412 -25.51 -0.56 9.63
N HIS A 413 -24.19 -0.72 9.61
CA HIS A 413 -23.53 -1.82 10.29
C HIS A 413 -23.69 -1.76 11.82
N ALA A 414 -23.57 -0.58 12.42
CA ALA A 414 -23.81 -0.38 13.85
C ALA A 414 -25.27 -0.68 14.25
N SER A 415 -26.24 -0.39 13.37
CA SER A 415 -27.65 -0.68 13.59
C SER A 415 -28.00 -2.18 13.62
N ALA A 416 -27.07 -3.04 13.17
CA ALA A 416 -27.21 -4.49 13.29
C ALA A 416 -26.96 -4.99 14.72
N VAL A 417 -26.32 -4.21 15.59
CA VAL A 417 -26.20 -4.51 17.02
C VAL A 417 -27.47 -4.08 17.72
N LYS A 418 -28.24 -5.03 18.23
CA LYS A 418 -29.56 -4.79 18.83
C LYS A 418 -29.60 -5.10 20.31
N SER A 419 -28.74 -5.99 20.79
CA SER A 419 -28.70 -6.47 22.17
C SER A 419 -27.27 -6.80 22.60
N PRO A 420 -26.98 -6.85 23.91
CA PRO A 420 -27.80 -6.36 25.02
C PRO A 420 -27.99 -4.83 24.99
N GLN A 421 -29.05 -4.31 25.62
CA GLN A 421 -29.44 -2.89 25.56
C GLN A 421 -28.29 -1.91 25.81
N TRP A 422 -27.45 -2.15 26.82
CA TRP A 422 -26.31 -1.26 27.14
C TRP A 422 -25.23 -1.27 26.05
N GLU A 423 -24.95 -2.42 25.47
CA GLU A 423 -23.90 -2.55 24.44
C GLU A 423 -24.39 -2.02 23.09
N CYS A 424 -25.67 -2.24 22.79
CA CYS A 424 -26.38 -1.59 21.69
C CYS A 424 -26.31 -0.05 21.82
N TRP A 425 -26.65 0.51 22.99
CA TRP A 425 -26.54 1.95 23.26
C TRP A 425 -25.09 2.44 23.12
N THR A 426 -24.13 1.71 23.67
CA THR A 426 -22.70 2.03 23.59
C THR A 426 -22.21 2.14 22.15
N ILE A 427 -22.56 1.19 21.29
CA ILE A 427 -22.12 1.20 19.89
C ILE A 427 -22.86 2.29 19.13
N GLN A 428 -24.19 2.29 19.19
CA GLN A 428 -25.01 3.17 18.36
C GLN A 428 -24.92 4.63 18.80
N HIS A 429 -25.11 4.91 20.10
CA HIS A 429 -25.07 6.27 20.64
C HIS A 429 -23.64 6.69 20.95
N ASN A 430 -22.91 6.02 21.86
CA ASN A 430 -21.65 6.58 22.37
C ASN A 430 -20.53 6.58 21.31
N SER A 431 -20.42 5.52 20.51
CA SER A 431 -19.28 5.33 19.61
C SER A 431 -19.50 5.87 18.20
N VAL A 432 -20.74 5.87 17.71
CA VAL A 432 -21.07 6.35 16.35
C VAL A 432 -21.73 7.72 16.39
N TRP A 433 -22.93 7.83 16.98
CA TRP A 433 -23.67 9.08 16.89
C TRP A 433 -23.05 10.21 17.72
N GLY A 434 -22.60 9.88 18.93
CA GLY A 434 -21.99 10.81 19.88
C GLY A 434 -20.75 11.48 19.33
N GLU A 435 -19.85 10.67 18.76
CA GLU A 435 -18.57 11.10 18.16
C GLU A 435 -18.73 11.88 16.84
N LEU A 436 -19.85 11.71 16.13
CA LEU A 436 -20.07 12.32 14.80
C LEU A 436 -21.07 13.48 14.78
N PHE A 437 -22.09 13.46 15.65
CA PHE A 437 -23.23 14.39 15.62
C PHE A 437 -23.42 15.18 16.91
N ASN A 438 -22.93 14.70 18.06
CA ASN A 438 -23.08 15.39 19.34
C ASN A 438 -21.77 16.08 19.75
N PHE A 439 -21.80 16.77 20.91
CA PHE A 439 -20.63 17.42 21.53
C PHE A 439 -19.82 18.37 20.64
N ASN A 440 -20.47 19.00 19.64
CA ASN A 440 -19.82 19.91 18.68
C ASN A 440 -18.72 19.24 17.84
N HIS A 441 -18.69 17.91 17.75
CA HIS A 441 -17.81 17.21 16.82
C HIS A 441 -18.21 17.55 15.38
N LEU A 442 -17.23 17.71 14.48
CA LEU A 442 -17.47 18.03 13.07
C LEU A 442 -18.26 19.35 12.85
N ASP A 443 -18.01 20.39 13.66
CA ASP A 443 -18.70 21.69 13.58
C ASP A 443 -18.15 22.68 12.54
N GLY A 444 -17.06 22.27 11.88
CA GLY A 444 -16.50 22.99 10.75
C GLY A 444 -17.45 23.07 9.56
N SER A 445 -17.04 23.85 8.57
CA SER A 445 -17.81 24.08 7.34
C SER A 445 -18.06 22.78 6.56
N ALA A 446 -17.05 21.92 6.48
CA ALA A 446 -17.09 20.62 5.84
C ALA A 446 -17.97 19.66 6.65
N GLY A 447 -17.75 19.60 7.95
CA GLY A 447 -18.53 18.75 8.85
C GLY A 447 -20.03 19.03 8.79
N LYS A 448 -20.45 20.30 8.75
CA LYS A 448 -21.87 20.69 8.58
C LYS A 448 -22.48 20.17 7.27
N VAL A 449 -21.72 20.22 6.16
CA VAL A 449 -22.15 19.68 4.86
C VAL A 449 -22.28 18.15 4.93
N VAL A 450 -21.30 17.47 5.50
CA VAL A 450 -21.31 16.00 5.67
C VAL A 450 -22.49 15.58 6.56
N LYS A 451 -22.66 16.17 7.75
CA LYS A 451 -23.79 15.91 8.66
C LYS A 451 -25.14 16.09 7.97
N PHE A 452 -25.29 17.15 7.15
CA PHE A 452 -26.52 17.35 6.38
C PHE A 452 -26.76 16.21 5.38
N LYS A 453 -25.74 15.82 4.61
CA LYS A 453 -25.84 14.74 3.62
C LYS A 453 -26.17 13.41 4.28
N VAL A 454 -25.54 13.07 5.40
CA VAL A 454 -25.85 11.85 6.17
C VAL A 454 -27.30 11.84 6.62
N ARG A 455 -27.79 12.91 7.28
CA ARG A 455 -29.20 13.00 7.70
C ARG A 455 -30.15 12.82 6.53
N ARG A 456 -29.79 13.31 5.34
CA ARG A 456 -30.59 13.14 4.14
C ARG A 456 -30.61 11.69 3.65
N LEU A 457 -29.46 11.01 3.61
CA LEU A 457 -29.36 9.59 3.25
C LEU A 457 -30.19 8.71 4.20
N LEU A 458 -30.09 8.95 5.52
CA LEU A 458 -30.87 8.23 6.53
C LEU A 458 -32.38 8.43 6.32
N TYR A 459 -32.81 9.66 6.09
CA TYR A 459 -34.21 9.98 5.84
C TYR A 459 -34.73 9.35 4.54
N ASP A 460 -33.96 9.44 3.46
CA ASP A 460 -34.37 8.92 2.14
C ASP A 460 -34.52 7.39 2.16
N GLU A 461 -33.61 6.68 2.84
CA GLU A 461 -33.70 5.22 3.01
C GLU A 461 -34.95 4.80 3.83
N ILE A 462 -35.29 5.53 4.90
CA ILE A 462 -36.47 5.24 5.72
C ILE A 462 -37.76 5.55 4.97
N VAL A 463 -37.82 6.68 4.26
CA VAL A 463 -39.02 7.06 3.50
C VAL A 463 -39.29 6.09 2.36
N ASP A 464 -38.26 5.57 1.70
CA ASP A 464 -38.42 4.60 0.61
C ASP A 464 -39.05 3.27 1.09
N MET A 465 -39.02 2.97 2.40
CA MET A 465 -39.76 1.82 2.95
C MET A 465 -41.28 1.89 2.72
N ARG A 466 -41.87 3.07 2.49
CA ARG A 466 -43.29 3.17 2.09
C ARG A 466 -43.53 2.55 0.72
N ARG A 467 -42.53 2.61 -0.16
CA ARG A 467 -42.57 2.00 -1.51
C ARG A 467 -42.06 0.57 -1.48
N PHE A 468 -40.96 0.33 -0.77
CA PHE A 468 -40.28 -0.97 -0.70
C PHE A 468 -39.78 -1.24 0.73
N PRO A 469 -40.62 -1.86 1.60
CA PRO A 469 -40.20 -2.27 2.94
C PRO A 469 -38.96 -3.15 2.88
N ASN A 470 -37.92 -2.79 3.63
CA ASN A 470 -36.64 -3.49 3.60
C ASN A 470 -35.94 -3.49 4.97
N PHE A 471 -35.04 -4.45 5.19
CA PHE A 471 -34.33 -4.60 6.48
C PHE A 471 -33.28 -3.51 6.73
N LYS A 472 -32.78 -2.82 5.70
CA LYS A 472 -31.79 -1.76 5.85
C LYS A 472 -32.43 -0.52 6.46
N GLY A 473 -33.48 -0.01 5.85
CA GLY A 473 -34.30 1.07 6.40
C GLY A 473 -34.85 0.75 7.79
N ALA A 474 -35.29 -0.50 8.03
CA ALA A 474 -35.80 -0.90 9.33
C ALA A 474 -34.74 -0.81 10.44
N LYS A 475 -33.55 -1.37 10.22
CA LYS A 475 -32.45 -1.29 11.20
C LYS A 475 -32.00 0.15 11.42
N ILE A 476 -31.89 0.95 10.36
CA ILE A 476 -31.54 2.37 10.47
C ILE A 476 -32.60 3.15 11.25
N LEU A 477 -33.89 2.85 11.05
CA LEU A 477 -34.96 3.44 11.84
C LEU A 477 -34.81 3.05 13.32
N GLY A 478 -34.55 1.78 13.62
CA GLY A 478 -34.32 1.31 14.98
C GLY A 478 -33.12 1.99 15.65
N PHE A 479 -32.01 2.15 14.92
CA PHE A 479 -30.85 2.94 15.37
C PHE A 479 -31.27 4.38 15.71
N CYS A 480 -32.00 5.04 14.80
CA CYS A 480 -32.42 6.42 14.98
C CYS A 480 -33.34 6.60 16.19
N LEU A 481 -34.30 5.68 16.39
CA LEU A 481 -35.22 5.70 17.53
C LEU A 481 -34.50 5.40 18.85
N ASN A 482 -33.53 4.49 18.84
CA ASN A 482 -32.72 4.20 20.01
C ASN A 482 -31.90 5.43 20.43
N VAL A 483 -31.14 6.00 19.49
CA VAL A 483 -30.16 7.07 19.76
C VAL A 483 -30.82 8.43 20.02
N MET A 484 -31.80 8.83 19.21
CA MET A 484 -32.45 10.15 19.37
C MET A 484 -33.61 10.13 20.35
N GLY A 485 -34.15 8.94 20.66
CA GLY A 485 -35.28 8.77 21.57
C GLY A 485 -36.64 9.02 20.91
N LEU A 486 -37.68 8.65 21.67
CA LEU A 486 -39.09 8.71 21.25
C LEU A 486 -39.74 10.08 21.44
N THR A 487 -39.09 10.97 22.20
CA THR A 487 -39.56 12.32 22.48
C THR A 487 -38.54 13.34 21.98
N VAL A 488 -39.04 14.43 21.39
CA VAL A 488 -38.16 15.48 20.87
C VAL A 488 -37.62 16.30 22.03
N SER A 489 -36.31 16.22 22.26
CA SER A 489 -35.59 17.03 23.24
C SER A 489 -35.41 18.47 22.72
N GLU A 490 -35.73 19.46 23.56
CA GLU A 490 -35.53 20.88 23.26
C GLU A 490 -34.13 21.39 23.62
N GLY A 491 -33.30 20.56 24.26
CA GLY A 491 -31.92 20.90 24.64
C GLY A 491 -31.00 21.14 23.45
N ASP A 492 -29.97 21.96 23.64
CA ASP A 492 -28.97 22.28 22.62
C ASP A 492 -28.11 21.07 22.22
N TYR A 493 -28.00 20.07 23.10
CA TYR A 493 -27.28 18.82 22.86
C TYR A 493 -27.74 18.09 21.57
N ASP A 494 -29.04 18.14 21.28
CA ASP A 494 -29.65 17.42 20.15
C ASP A 494 -29.89 18.31 18.92
N ARG A 495 -29.31 19.52 18.88
CA ARG A 495 -29.61 20.53 17.85
C ARG A 495 -29.43 20.00 16.42
N ASP A 496 -28.35 19.26 16.16
CA ASP A 496 -28.06 18.69 14.85
C ASP A 496 -29.00 17.54 14.47
N SER A 497 -29.50 16.81 15.47
CA SER A 497 -30.35 15.64 15.32
C SER A 497 -31.83 16.00 15.19
N ARG A 498 -32.25 17.13 15.76
CA ARG A 498 -33.66 17.54 15.93
C ARG A 498 -34.49 17.51 14.65
N ALA A 499 -33.94 18.00 13.55
CA ALA A 499 -34.67 18.04 12.27
C ALA A 499 -34.93 16.62 11.73
N LEU A 500 -33.93 15.74 11.83
CA LEU A 500 -34.08 14.34 11.44
C LEU A 500 -35.04 13.62 12.38
N GLN A 501 -34.87 13.78 13.70
CA GLN A 501 -35.73 13.15 14.71
C GLN A 501 -37.21 13.49 14.49
N LYS A 502 -37.56 14.76 14.31
CA LYS A 502 -38.95 15.18 14.04
C LYS A 502 -39.51 14.51 12.78
N ALA A 503 -38.72 14.44 11.72
CA ALA A 503 -39.14 13.84 10.46
C ALA A 503 -39.33 12.32 10.58
N LEU A 504 -38.46 11.64 11.32
CA LEU A 504 -38.53 10.20 11.54
C LEU A 504 -39.66 9.82 12.49
N LEU A 505 -39.86 10.53 13.61
CA LEU A 505 -41.00 10.29 14.51
C LEU A 505 -42.33 10.51 13.77
N ALA A 506 -42.43 11.55 12.95
CA ALA A 506 -43.62 11.77 12.11
C ALA A 506 -43.85 10.65 11.10
N TRP A 507 -42.78 10.09 10.52
CA TRP A 507 -42.88 8.93 9.63
C TRP A 507 -43.30 7.67 10.41
N THR A 508 -42.66 7.37 11.54
CA THR A 508 -42.95 6.21 12.39
C THR A 508 -44.40 6.23 12.86
N LYS A 509 -44.86 7.37 13.37
CA LYS A 509 -46.24 7.55 13.83
C LYS A 509 -47.26 7.15 12.76
N LYS A 510 -47.02 7.54 11.51
CA LYS A 510 -47.95 7.30 10.40
C LYS A 510 -47.83 5.92 9.76
N ASN A 511 -46.65 5.31 9.78
CA ASN A 511 -46.37 4.15 8.92
C ASN A 511 -46.01 2.87 9.70
N PHE A 512 -45.71 2.92 11.01
CA PHE A 512 -45.25 1.73 11.73
C PHE A 512 -46.34 0.67 11.87
N THR A 513 -47.58 1.07 12.18
CA THR A 513 -48.74 0.16 12.27
C THR A 513 -48.99 -0.55 10.95
N TRP A 514 -49.02 0.20 9.85
CA TRP A 514 -49.06 -0.36 8.49
C TRP A 514 -47.92 -1.33 8.21
N LEU A 515 -46.68 -0.96 8.57
CA LEU A 515 -45.50 -1.81 8.34
C LEU A 515 -45.61 -3.13 9.11
N ASN A 516 -46.10 -3.08 10.35
CA ASN A 516 -46.32 -4.27 11.16
C ASN A 516 -47.41 -5.17 10.56
N ASP A 517 -48.50 -4.60 10.06
CA ASP A 517 -49.59 -5.36 9.43
C ASP A 517 -49.16 -5.97 8.10
N TYR A 518 -48.37 -5.23 7.30
CA TYR A 518 -47.90 -5.67 5.98
C TYR A 518 -46.74 -6.67 6.08
N ASN A 519 -45.77 -6.43 6.96
CA ASN A 519 -44.62 -7.32 7.17
C ASN A 519 -44.07 -7.22 8.61
N PRO A 520 -44.59 -8.06 9.54
CA PRO A 520 -44.20 -8.02 10.95
C PRO A 520 -42.69 -8.19 11.18
N ARG A 521 -41.99 -8.99 10.36
CA ARG A 521 -40.55 -9.22 10.50
C ARG A 521 -39.73 -7.97 10.23
N ILE A 522 -40.19 -7.10 9.33
CA ILE A 522 -39.52 -5.83 9.03
C ILE A 522 -39.84 -4.82 10.13
N ALA A 523 -41.07 -4.78 10.64
CA ALA A 523 -41.43 -3.94 11.77
C ALA A 523 -40.65 -4.30 13.04
N GLU A 524 -40.53 -5.59 13.35
CA GLU A 524 -39.68 -6.10 14.44
C GLU A 524 -38.21 -5.73 14.22
N ALA A 525 -37.75 -5.70 12.96
CA ALA A 525 -36.40 -5.27 12.65
C ALA A 525 -36.14 -3.78 12.99
N CYS A 526 -37.17 -2.96 13.18
CA CYS A 526 -37.06 -1.59 13.68
C CYS A 526 -36.88 -1.49 15.19
N LEU A 527 -37.02 -2.60 15.93
CA LEU A 527 -36.92 -2.60 17.38
C LEU A 527 -35.54 -3.12 17.82
N VAL A 528 -34.99 -2.48 18.84
CA VAL A 528 -33.76 -2.87 19.54
C VAL A 528 -34.11 -3.34 20.96
N ASP A 529 -33.15 -3.95 21.66
CA ASP A 529 -33.36 -4.40 23.04
C ASP A 529 -33.79 -3.23 23.96
N GLY A 530 -34.81 -3.48 24.76
CA GLY A 530 -35.52 -2.46 25.52
C GLY A 530 -36.56 -1.64 24.76
N MET A 531 -36.87 -1.96 23.49
CA MET A 531 -38.01 -1.37 22.75
C MET A 531 -39.00 -2.45 22.32
N THR A 532 -40.29 -2.22 22.57
CA THR A 532 -41.38 -3.13 22.20
C THR A 532 -42.53 -2.39 21.53
N TYR A 533 -43.33 -3.13 20.75
CA TYR A 533 -44.57 -2.63 20.16
C TYR A 533 -45.76 -3.20 20.93
N ASP A 534 -46.59 -2.31 21.49
CA ASP A 534 -47.87 -2.62 22.13
C ASP A 534 -48.98 -2.43 21.09
N ALA A 535 -49.42 -3.54 20.50
CA ALA A 535 -50.43 -3.57 19.45
C ALA A 535 -51.84 -3.22 19.96
N GLU A 536 -52.13 -3.44 21.24
CA GLU A 536 -53.46 -3.14 21.81
C GLU A 536 -53.67 -1.63 21.93
N ASN A 537 -52.62 -0.91 22.31
CA ASN A 537 -52.66 0.54 22.53
C ASN A 537 -52.03 1.33 21.37
N LEU A 538 -51.62 0.65 20.28
CA LEU A 538 -50.95 1.22 19.11
C LEU A 538 -49.78 2.15 19.50
N ARG A 539 -48.85 1.64 20.32
CA ARG A 539 -47.73 2.46 20.83
C ARG A 539 -46.41 1.72 20.85
N LEU A 540 -45.32 2.45 20.64
CA LEU A 540 -43.98 1.96 20.94
C LEU A 540 -43.65 2.25 22.40
N VAL A 541 -43.06 1.27 23.08
CA VAL A 541 -42.65 1.37 24.47
C VAL A 541 -41.14 1.19 24.55
N ARG A 542 -40.44 2.19 25.11
CA ARG A 542 -39.03 2.06 25.47
C ARG A 542 -38.91 1.83 26.97
N THR A 543 -38.37 0.70 27.35
CA THR A 543 -38.15 0.29 28.73
C THR A 543 -36.69 0.54 29.11
N SER A 544 -36.48 1.37 30.13
CA SER A 544 -35.18 1.46 30.79
C SER A 544 -35.21 0.56 32.04
N PRO A 545 -34.30 -0.40 32.18
CA PRO A 545 -34.30 -1.35 33.28
C PRO A 545 -34.05 -0.64 34.62
N ALA A 546 -34.51 -1.26 35.71
CA ALA A 546 -34.18 -0.86 37.07
C ALA A 546 -32.70 -1.17 37.35
N ALA A 547 -31.81 -0.26 36.97
CA ALA A 547 -30.37 -0.39 37.15
C ALA A 547 -29.75 0.92 37.66
N GLY A 548 -28.63 0.80 38.37
CA GLY A 548 -27.94 1.94 38.99
C GLY A 548 -28.74 2.55 40.14
N LEU A 549 -29.09 3.84 40.03
CA LEU A 549 -29.82 4.59 41.06
C LEU A 549 -31.35 4.44 40.99
N ARG A 550 -31.90 3.79 39.95
CA ARG A 550 -33.35 3.61 39.78
C ARG A 550 -33.81 2.29 40.41
N ARG A 551 -34.84 2.37 41.26
CA ARG A 551 -35.45 1.20 41.92
C ARG A 551 -36.51 0.50 41.06
N GLU A 552 -37.12 1.23 40.13
CA GLU A 552 -38.16 0.72 39.24
C GLU A 552 -37.79 1.01 37.78
N PRO A 553 -38.22 0.16 36.82
CA PRO A 553 -38.06 0.43 35.39
C PRO A 553 -38.82 1.70 35.00
N SER A 554 -38.27 2.49 34.09
CA SER A 554 -38.98 3.63 33.50
C SER A 554 -39.41 3.32 32.07
N TYR A 555 -40.59 3.81 31.70
CA TYR A 555 -41.19 3.56 30.38
C TYR A 555 -41.42 4.89 29.66
N ASP A 556 -40.93 4.97 28.43
CA ASP A 556 -41.27 6.06 27.50
C ASP A 556 -42.23 5.51 26.45
N TYR A 557 -43.35 6.21 26.25
CA TYR A 557 -44.41 5.79 25.33
C TYR A 557 -44.45 6.72 24.11
N PHE A 558 -44.71 6.12 22.93
CA PHE A 558 -44.90 6.86 21.69
C PHE A 558 -46.12 6.34 20.93
N ASP A 559 -47.17 7.16 20.88
CA ASP A 559 -48.44 6.81 20.26
C ASP A 559 -48.35 6.84 18.73
N LEU A 560 -48.87 5.79 18.09
CA LEU A 560 -48.91 5.60 16.65
C LEU A 560 -50.33 5.83 16.11
N ASP A 561 -50.41 6.21 14.85
CA ASP A 561 -51.68 6.31 14.13
C ASP A 561 -52.12 4.90 13.69
N PRO A 562 -53.43 4.61 13.63
CA PRO A 562 -53.92 3.35 13.08
C PRO A 562 -53.47 3.19 11.62
N ALA A 563 -53.34 1.95 11.15
CA ALA A 563 -52.89 1.69 9.77
C ALA A 563 -53.81 2.41 8.77
N SER A 564 -53.25 3.34 8.00
CA SER A 564 -54.01 4.07 7.00
C SER A 564 -54.47 3.12 5.90
N SER A 565 -55.78 3.05 5.63
CA SER A 565 -56.37 2.29 4.53
C SER A 565 -56.06 2.87 3.14
N GLU A 566 -55.38 4.01 3.07
CA GLU A 566 -55.03 4.67 1.82
C GLU A 566 -53.77 4.05 1.20
N THR A 567 -54.04 3.09 0.31
CA THR A 567 -53.22 2.90 -0.88
C THR A 567 -53.32 4.18 -1.71
N ASP A 568 -52.49 5.18 -1.39
CA ASP A 568 -52.06 6.14 -2.41
C ASP A 568 -51.42 5.32 -3.50
N THR A 569 -52.20 5.03 -4.53
CA THR A 569 -51.78 4.44 -5.78
C THR A 569 -50.67 5.33 -6.34
N VAL A 570 -49.42 4.96 -6.06
CA VAL A 570 -48.29 5.43 -6.86
C VAL A 570 -48.61 4.95 -8.28
N PRO A 571 -48.83 5.83 -9.26
CA PRO A 571 -49.13 5.40 -10.62
C PRO A 571 -47.96 4.54 -11.11
N PRO A 572 -48.23 3.47 -11.90
CA PRO A 572 -47.17 2.64 -12.42
C PRO A 572 -46.26 3.52 -13.27
N VAL A 573 -45.00 3.67 -12.83
CA VAL A 573 -43.98 4.28 -13.67
C VAL A 573 -43.81 3.38 -14.88
N ALA A 574 -44.08 3.95 -16.05
CA ALA A 574 -43.87 3.33 -17.35
C ALA A 574 -42.54 2.55 -17.37
N SER A 575 -42.62 1.30 -17.82
CA SER A 575 -41.48 0.44 -18.12
C SER A 575 -40.34 1.24 -18.77
N LYS A 576 -39.19 1.33 -18.09
CA LYS A 576 -37.94 1.71 -18.74
C LYS A 576 -37.70 0.69 -19.87
N PRO A 577 -37.27 1.12 -21.07
CA PRO A 577 -36.94 0.19 -22.14
C PRO A 577 -35.74 -0.66 -21.70
N GLU A 578 -35.82 -1.94 -22.01
CA GLU A 578 -34.74 -2.92 -21.86
C GLU A 578 -33.40 -2.31 -22.29
N ARG A 579 -32.44 -2.26 -21.36
CA ARG A 579 -31.03 -2.17 -21.74
C ARG A 579 -30.68 -3.52 -22.36
N ARG A 580 -30.57 -3.55 -23.69
CA ARG A 580 -29.77 -4.56 -24.37
C ARG A 580 -28.35 -4.52 -23.81
N MET A 581 -27.80 -5.71 -23.62
CA MET A 581 -26.46 -6.05 -23.10
C MET A 581 -25.35 -5.10 -23.53
#